data_AF-A0A3R8Q810-F1
#
_entry.id   AF-A0A3R8Q810-F1
#
_cell.length_a   1.000
_cell.length_b   1.000
_cell.length_c   1.000
_cell.angle_alpha   90.00
_cell.angle_beta   90.00
_cell.angle_gamma   90.00
#
_symmetry.space_group_name_H-M   'P 1'
#
loop_
_entity.id
_entity.type
_entity.pdbx_description
1 polymer ?
#
loop_
_entity_poly.entity_id
_entity_poly.type
_entity_poly.pdbx_seq_one_letter_code
_entity_poly.pdbx_strand_id
1 'polypeptide(L)'
;MRLAGYAAIFDAPDKGGDIVRKGAFARAAKAGLPLLWQHDQRRRIGFVESLSEDARGLRVIAQLDDDSAVVLAGSGLSFGYRVRAMQQQEYRELTDLDLIEVSVVATPMQPLARVLAVEAGDPSSPDIKDFTQGE
;
A
#
# COMPACT_ATOMS: atom_id res chain seq x y z
N MET A 1 3.11 -14.58 -8.72
CA MET A 1 2.14 -13.52 -9.07
C MET A 1 2.58 -12.15 -8.53
N ARG A 2 2.21 -11.04 -9.18
CA ARG A 2 2.40 -9.66 -8.68
C ARG A 2 1.08 -8.95 -8.47
N LEU A 3 1.07 -7.97 -7.57
CA LEU A 3 -0.05 -7.04 -7.42
C LEU A 3 0.44 -5.59 -7.49
N ALA A 4 -0.45 -4.71 -7.91
CA ALA A 4 -0.25 -3.27 -7.88
C ALA A 4 -1.49 -2.56 -7.34
N GLY A 5 -1.31 -1.48 -6.59
CA GLY A 5 -2.42 -0.71 -6.03
C GLY A 5 -1.96 0.47 -5.17
N TYR A 6 -2.89 1.02 -4.38
CA TYR A 6 -2.60 2.08 -3.41
C TYR A 6 -2.74 1.55 -1.99
N ALA A 7 -1.68 1.66 -1.20
CA ALA A 7 -1.73 1.34 0.24
C ALA A 7 -2.23 2.53 1.07
N ALA A 8 -1.98 3.75 0.63
CA ALA A 8 -2.48 4.97 1.25
C ALA A 8 -3.05 5.91 0.19
N ILE A 9 -4.02 6.73 0.59
CA ILE A 9 -4.60 7.80 -0.22
C ILE A 9 -4.34 9.11 0.52
N PHE A 10 -3.86 10.11 -0.20
CA PHE A 10 -3.52 11.40 0.39
C PHE A 10 -4.73 12.30 0.56
N ASP A 11 -4.65 13.18 1.56
CA ASP A 11 -5.57 14.30 1.78
C ASP A 11 -7.05 13.88 1.90
N ALA A 12 -7.29 12.62 2.32
CA ALA A 12 -8.61 12.06 2.54
C ALA A 12 -8.66 11.36 3.91
N PRO A 13 -9.66 11.67 4.77
CA PRO A 13 -9.78 11.02 6.06
C PRO A 13 -10.10 9.54 5.90
N ASP A 14 -9.42 8.72 6.68
CA ASP A 14 -9.76 7.31 6.82
C ASP A 14 -10.85 7.11 7.91
N LYS A 15 -11.30 5.87 8.07
CA LYS A 15 -12.31 5.52 9.09
C LYS A 15 -11.84 5.72 10.54
N GLY A 16 -10.54 5.86 10.78
CA GLY A 16 -9.94 6.16 12.08
C GLY A 16 -9.82 7.67 12.36
N GLY A 17 -10.09 8.52 11.37
CA GLY A 17 -9.94 9.98 11.48
C GLY A 17 -8.53 10.47 11.17
N ASP A 18 -7.69 9.65 10.54
CA ASP A 18 -6.36 10.03 10.09
C ASP A 18 -6.40 10.53 8.64
N ILE A 19 -5.62 11.56 8.37
CA ILE A 19 -5.32 12.02 7.00
C ILE A 19 -3.83 11.82 6.76
N VAL A 20 -3.47 11.06 5.73
CA VAL A 20 -2.07 10.98 5.27
C VAL A 20 -1.80 12.14 4.33
N ARG A 21 -0.79 12.96 4.63
CA ARG A 21 -0.38 14.05 3.74
C ARG A 21 0.62 13.56 2.70
N LYS A 22 0.61 14.16 1.51
CA LYS A 22 1.66 13.94 0.50
C LYS A 22 3.03 14.27 1.09
N GLY A 23 4.05 13.46 0.82
CA GLY A 23 5.38 13.59 1.40
C GLY A 23 5.55 12.85 2.73
N ALA A 24 4.48 12.31 3.32
CA ALA A 24 4.56 11.57 4.58
C ALA A 24 5.42 10.30 4.46
N PHE A 25 5.62 9.77 3.26
CA PHE A 25 6.46 8.60 3.02
C PHE A 25 7.82 8.92 2.41
N ALA A 26 8.20 10.20 2.27
CA ALA A 26 9.46 10.61 1.63
C ALA A 26 10.71 9.93 2.24
N ARG A 27 10.64 9.51 3.52
CA ARG A 27 11.72 8.78 4.22
C ARG A 27 11.45 7.28 4.39
N ALA A 28 10.22 6.85 4.15
CA ALA A 28 9.73 5.52 4.45
C ALA A 28 9.49 4.62 3.25
N ALA A 29 9.44 5.18 2.04
CA ALA A 29 9.38 4.41 0.82
C ALA A 29 10.65 3.57 0.68
N LYS A 30 10.55 2.29 1.02
CA LYS A 30 11.63 1.30 0.93
C LYS A 30 11.09 0.01 0.31
N ALA A 31 11.79 -0.50 -0.70
CA ALA A 31 11.58 -1.85 -1.20
C ALA A 31 11.97 -2.89 -0.13
N GLY A 32 11.41 -4.09 -0.23
CA GLY A 32 11.71 -5.22 0.65
C GLY A 32 10.90 -5.27 1.95
N LEU A 33 9.92 -4.37 2.13
CA LEU A 33 8.97 -4.48 3.24
C LEU A 33 8.11 -5.75 3.07
N PRO A 34 7.73 -6.42 4.17
CA PRO A 34 6.87 -7.59 4.07
C PRO A 34 5.47 -7.21 3.57
N LEU A 35 4.94 -8.03 2.67
CA LEU A 35 3.52 -8.05 2.33
C LEU A 35 2.84 -9.08 3.23
N LEU A 36 1.93 -8.66 4.09
CA LEU A 36 1.24 -9.52 5.07
C LEU A 36 -0.23 -9.76 4.70
N TRP A 37 -0.82 -10.78 5.31
CA TRP A 37 -2.26 -10.97 5.31
C TRP A 37 -2.87 -10.49 6.63
N GLN A 38 -3.80 -9.54 6.57
CA GLN A 38 -4.55 -9.03 7.73
C GLN A 38 -3.65 -8.55 8.90
N HIS A 39 -2.53 -7.87 8.58
CA HIS A 39 -1.55 -7.40 9.55
C HIS A 39 -0.90 -8.50 10.42
N ASP A 40 -1.09 -9.78 10.09
CA ASP A 40 -0.52 -10.88 10.86
C ASP A 40 0.95 -11.12 10.46
N GLN A 41 1.88 -10.76 11.36
CA GLN A 41 3.33 -10.93 11.18
C GLN A 41 3.75 -12.39 10.96
N ARG A 42 2.91 -13.36 11.33
CA ARG A 42 3.17 -14.79 11.09
C ARG A 42 2.68 -15.24 9.71
N ARG A 43 1.89 -14.42 9.01
CA ARG A 43 1.31 -14.71 7.69
C ARG A 43 1.80 -13.72 6.64
N ARG A 44 3.10 -13.76 6.39
CA ARG A 44 3.68 -13.11 5.22
C ARG A 44 3.24 -13.85 3.95
N ILE A 45 2.80 -13.09 2.95
CA ILE A 45 2.36 -13.60 1.65
C ILE A 45 3.22 -13.07 0.50
N GLY A 46 4.24 -12.28 0.79
CA GLY A 46 5.11 -11.69 -0.22
C GLY A 46 5.98 -10.56 0.32
N PHE A 47 6.49 -9.76 -0.61
CA PHE A 47 7.28 -8.56 -0.34
C PHE A 47 6.92 -7.43 -1.28
N VAL A 48 7.04 -6.21 -0.77
CA VAL A 48 6.90 -4.99 -1.55
C VAL A 48 8.15 -4.81 -2.43
N GLU A 49 7.96 -4.82 -3.75
CA GLU A 49 9.02 -4.58 -4.73
C GLU A 49 9.30 -3.08 -4.88
N SER A 50 8.25 -2.26 -4.91
CA SER A 50 8.41 -0.81 -5.05
C SER A 50 7.32 -0.03 -4.31
N LEU A 51 7.69 1.17 -3.91
CA LEU A 51 6.83 2.18 -3.30
C LEU A 51 7.12 3.52 -3.97
N SER A 52 6.08 4.23 -4.38
CA SER A 52 6.21 5.58 -4.90
C SER A 52 5.02 6.41 -4.49
N GLU A 53 5.27 7.63 -4.05
CA GLU A 53 4.21 8.62 -3.93
C GLU A 53 3.87 9.18 -5.31
N ASP A 54 2.59 9.48 -5.54
CA ASP A 54 2.13 10.28 -6.68
C ASP A 54 1.16 11.38 -6.19
N ALA A 55 0.37 11.97 -7.09
CA ALA A 55 -0.63 12.97 -6.72
C ALA A 55 -1.79 12.41 -5.87
N ARG A 56 -2.08 11.10 -5.98
CA ARG A 56 -3.22 10.44 -5.34
C ARG A 56 -2.85 9.79 -4.00
N GLY A 57 -1.69 9.17 -3.89
CA GLY A 57 -1.36 8.35 -2.73
C GLY A 57 -0.02 7.63 -2.82
N LEU A 58 0.13 6.63 -1.95
CA LEU A 58 1.28 5.72 -1.96
C LEU A 58 0.96 4.52 -2.84
N ARG A 59 1.55 4.50 -4.05
CA ARG A 59 1.52 3.35 -4.96
C ARG A 59 2.42 2.26 -4.43
N VAL A 60 1.98 1.02 -4.58
CA VAL A 60 2.71 -0.18 -4.19
C VAL A 60 2.70 -1.18 -5.32
N ILE A 61 3.85 -1.77 -5.61
CA ILE A 61 3.97 -3.01 -6.37
C ILE A 61 4.56 -4.06 -5.42
N ALA A 62 3.93 -5.23 -5.35
CA ALA A 62 4.38 -6.32 -4.49
C ALA A 62 4.38 -7.66 -5.21
N GLN A 63 5.38 -8.46 -4.89
CA GLN A 63 5.53 -9.84 -5.35
C GLN A 63 4.98 -10.77 -4.28
N LEU A 64 4.12 -11.71 -4.68
CA LEU A 64 3.64 -12.76 -3.78
C LEU A 64 4.65 -13.92 -3.70
N ASP A 65 4.78 -14.50 -2.51
CA ASP A 65 5.67 -15.64 -2.20
C ASP A 65 5.17 -16.93 -2.87
N ASP A 66 3.85 -17.12 -2.92
CA ASP A 66 3.17 -18.29 -3.49
C ASP A 66 1.83 -17.85 -4.08
N ASP A 67 1.38 -18.53 -5.14
CA ASP A 67 0.13 -18.27 -5.85
C ASP A 67 -1.11 -18.80 -5.09
N SER A 68 -0.92 -19.45 -3.92
CA SER A 68 -2.01 -19.93 -3.05
C SER A 68 -2.78 -18.82 -2.32
N ALA A 69 -2.19 -17.63 -2.18
CA ALA A 69 -2.87 -16.46 -1.64
C ALA A 69 -3.81 -15.86 -2.71
N VAL A 70 -5.11 -16.10 -2.58
CA VAL A 70 -6.12 -15.53 -3.48
C VAL A 70 -6.23 -14.03 -3.22
N VAL A 71 -5.50 -13.24 -4.01
CA VAL A 71 -5.58 -11.79 -4.07
C VAL A 71 -6.15 -11.39 -5.43
N LEU A 72 -7.16 -10.54 -5.42
CA LEU A 72 -7.86 -10.09 -6.63
C LEU A 72 -7.83 -8.56 -6.71
N ALA A 73 -8.05 -8.03 -7.91
CA ALA A 73 -8.37 -6.61 -8.05
C ALA A 73 -9.59 -6.26 -7.18
N GLY A 74 -9.52 -5.14 -6.46
CA GLY A 74 -10.52 -4.73 -5.46
C GLY A 74 -10.28 -5.26 -4.05
N SER A 75 -9.33 -6.20 -3.83
CA SER A 75 -8.89 -6.55 -2.48
C SER A 75 -8.38 -5.30 -1.74
N GLY A 76 -8.64 -5.23 -0.43
CA GLY A 76 -8.21 -4.10 0.39
C GLY A 76 -6.70 -4.08 0.58
N LEU A 77 -6.12 -2.89 0.58
CA LEU A 77 -4.74 -2.66 1.02
C LEU A 77 -4.74 -1.81 2.28
N SER A 78 -3.78 -2.07 3.14
CA SER A 78 -3.50 -1.31 4.35
C SER A 78 -2.00 -1.31 4.58
N PHE A 79 -1.55 -0.56 5.57
CA PHE A 79 -0.14 -0.49 5.93
C PHE A 79 0.05 -0.30 7.42
N GLY A 80 1.12 -0.88 7.93
CA GLY A 80 1.58 -0.73 9.30
C GLY A 80 2.66 0.34 9.33
N TYR A 81 2.57 1.26 10.28
CA TYR A 81 3.46 2.40 10.34
C TYR A 81 3.79 2.83 11.77
N ARG A 82 4.84 3.65 11.89
CA ARG A 82 5.14 4.43 13.09
C ARG A 82 5.07 5.91 12.75
N VAL A 83 4.31 6.66 13.53
CA VAL A 83 4.24 8.13 13.39
C VAL A 83 5.54 8.76 13.87
N ARG A 84 6.13 9.61 13.05
CA ARG A 84 7.28 10.43 13.42
C ARG A 84 6.91 11.90 13.59
N ALA A 85 6.09 12.42 12.70
CA ALA A 85 5.50 13.74 12.83
C ALA A 85 4.03 13.71 12.41
N MET A 86 3.23 14.48 13.13
CA MET A 86 1.82 14.70 12.84
C MET A 86 1.40 16.08 13.29
N GLN A 87 0.29 16.56 12.75
CA GLN A 87 -0.37 17.79 13.16
C GLN A 87 -1.79 17.43 13.59
N GLN A 88 -2.21 17.92 14.76
CA GLN A 88 -3.59 17.78 15.20
C GLN A 88 -4.39 19.02 14.77
N GLN A 89 -5.37 18.81 13.90
CA GLN A 89 -6.35 19.82 13.50
C GLN A 89 -7.76 19.26 13.73
N GLU A 90 -8.69 19.46 12.79
CA GLU A 90 -9.97 18.76 12.76
C GLU A 90 -9.75 17.24 12.66
N TYR A 91 -8.77 16.82 11.85
CA TYR A 91 -8.27 15.46 11.75
C TYR A 91 -6.84 15.35 12.28
N ARG A 92 -6.40 14.12 12.57
CA ARG A 92 -4.97 13.86 12.83
C ARG A 92 -4.26 13.71 11.50
N GLU A 93 -3.49 14.73 11.12
CA GLU A 93 -2.76 14.74 9.87
C GLU A 93 -1.36 14.15 10.04
N LEU A 94 -1.10 13.04 9.36
CA LEU A 94 0.17 12.32 9.37
C LEU A 94 1.08 12.92 8.30
N THR A 95 2.19 13.54 8.72
CA THR A 95 3.10 14.30 7.85
C THR A 95 4.48 13.67 7.70
N ASP A 96 4.83 12.72 8.58
CA ASP A 96 6.02 11.88 8.44
C ASP A 96 5.80 10.55 9.15
N LEU A 97 5.98 9.47 8.39
CA LEU A 97 5.74 8.10 8.81
C LEU A 97 6.97 7.26 8.52
N ASP A 98 7.25 6.26 9.37
CA ASP A 98 8.05 5.09 9.02
C ASP A 98 7.11 3.96 8.61
N LEU A 99 7.31 3.39 7.42
CA LEU A 99 6.55 2.24 6.97
C LEU A 99 7.19 0.95 7.49
N ILE A 100 6.36 0.06 8.03
CA ILE A 100 6.79 -1.21 8.64
C ILE A 100 6.39 -2.39 7.75
N GLU A 101 5.20 -2.34 7.17
CA GLU A 101 4.64 -3.41 6.32
C GLU A 101 3.51 -2.88 5.45
N VAL A 102 3.17 -3.64 4.41
CA VAL A 102 1.93 -3.47 3.64
C VAL A 102 1.11 -4.76 3.80
N SER A 103 -0.20 -4.63 3.95
CA SER A 103 -1.09 -5.77 4.17
C SER A 103 -2.22 -5.83 3.16
N VAL A 104 -2.54 -7.04 2.70
CA VAL A 104 -3.83 -7.32 2.08
C VAL A 104 -4.85 -7.54 3.19
N VAL A 105 -5.95 -6.80 3.14
CA VAL A 105 -6.99 -6.79 4.18
C VAL A 105 -8.39 -6.93 3.58
N ALA A 106 -9.31 -7.54 4.33
CA ALA A 106 -10.70 -7.65 3.90
C ALA A 106 -11.41 -6.28 3.91
N THR A 107 -11.13 -5.45 4.92
CA THR A 107 -11.75 -4.13 5.09
C THR A 107 -10.67 -3.11 5.45
N PRO A 108 -10.22 -2.28 4.50
CA PRO A 108 -9.24 -1.25 4.80
C PRO A 108 -9.87 -0.09 5.59
N MET A 109 -9.04 0.59 6.40
CA MET A 109 -9.42 1.84 7.07
C MET A 109 -9.70 2.94 6.04
N GLN A 110 -8.90 3.00 4.97
CA GLN A 110 -9.10 3.88 3.82
C GLN A 110 -9.82 3.11 2.69
N PRO A 111 -11.12 3.37 2.40
CA PRO A 111 -11.89 2.58 1.44
C PRO A 111 -11.31 2.52 0.03
N LEU A 112 -10.57 3.55 -0.38
CA LEU A 112 -9.93 3.68 -1.68
C LEU A 112 -8.54 3.04 -1.76
N ALA A 113 -7.98 2.56 -0.64
CA ALA A 113 -6.74 1.79 -0.61
C ALA A 113 -7.02 0.35 -1.06
N ARG A 114 -6.74 0.07 -2.32
CA ARG A 114 -7.15 -1.16 -3.03
C ARG A 114 -6.05 -1.67 -3.93
N VAL A 115 -6.02 -2.99 -4.08
CA VAL A 115 -5.36 -3.65 -5.22
C VAL A 115 -6.12 -3.24 -6.48
N LEU A 116 -5.40 -2.72 -7.47
CA LEU A 116 -5.95 -2.27 -8.74
C LEU A 116 -5.66 -3.26 -9.88
N ALA A 117 -4.53 -3.95 -9.81
CA ALA A 117 -4.15 -4.96 -10.78
C ALA A 117 -3.48 -6.16 -10.09
N VAL A 118 -3.68 -7.33 -10.67
CA VAL A 118 -3.00 -8.59 -10.30
C VAL A 118 -2.52 -9.22 -11.59
N GLU A 119 -1.23 -9.56 -11.63
CA GLU A 119 -0.57 -10.19 -12.77
C GLU A 119 -0.13 -11.59 -12.33
N ALA A 120 -0.83 -12.62 -12.81
CA ALA A 120 -0.29 -13.98 -12.81
C ALA A 120 0.98 -13.96 -13.68
N GLY A 121 1.98 -14.81 -13.41
CA GLY A 121 3.30 -14.78 -14.06
C GLY A 121 3.32 -15.13 -15.55
N ASP A 122 2.42 -14.55 -16.33
CA ASP A 122 2.32 -14.61 -17.79
C ASP A 122 2.79 -13.24 -18.34
N PRO A 123 3.91 -13.18 -19.09
CA PRO A 123 4.47 -11.96 -19.64
C PRO A 123 3.60 -11.26 -20.70
N SER A 124 2.35 -11.70 -20.91
CA SER A 124 1.40 -11.15 -21.90
C SER A 124 0.17 -10.44 -21.29
N SER A 125 0.06 -10.37 -19.96
CA SER A 125 -0.99 -9.60 -19.28
C SER A 125 -0.70 -8.08 -19.32
N PRO A 126 -1.72 -7.19 -19.30
CA PRO A 126 -1.49 -5.75 -19.34
C PRO A 126 -0.53 -5.36 -18.21
N ASP A 127 0.62 -4.83 -18.61
CA ASP A 127 1.81 -4.79 -17.79
C ASP A 127 1.63 -3.91 -16.55
N ILE A 128 2.03 -4.42 -15.39
CA ILE A 128 2.32 -3.59 -14.19
C ILE A 128 3.35 -2.46 -14.50
N LYS A 129 4.00 -2.46 -15.67
CA LYS A 129 4.87 -1.37 -16.17
C LYS A 129 4.17 -0.01 -16.18
N ASP A 130 2.87 0.07 -16.45
CA ASP A 130 2.10 1.33 -16.37
C ASP A 130 1.95 1.81 -14.92
N PHE A 131 2.05 0.89 -13.95
CA PHE A 131 2.17 1.25 -12.54
C PHE A 131 3.55 1.77 -12.12
N THR A 132 4.55 1.66 -12.99
CA THR A 132 5.95 2.02 -12.70
C THR A 132 6.33 3.38 -13.29
N GLN A 133 5.66 3.81 -14.37
CA GLN A 133 5.82 5.14 -14.95
C GLN A 133 4.81 6.08 -14.27
N GLY A 134 5.29 6.97 -13.40
CA GLY A 134 4.47 8.02 -12.81
C GLY A 134 4.52 9.29 -13.68
N GLU A 135 3.35 9.80 -14.06
CA GLU A 135 3.13 11.25 -14.22
C GLU A 135 2.92 11.90 -12.85
#